data_AF-A0A2H1FCU8-F1
#
_entry.id   AF-A0A2H1FCU8-F1
#
_cell.length_a   1.000
_cell.length_b   1.000
_cell.length_c   1.000
_cell.angle_alpha   90.00
_cell.angle_beta   90.00
_cell.angle_gamma   90.00
#
_symmetry.space_group_name_H-M   'P 1'
#
loop_
_entity.id
_entity.type
_entity.pdbx_description
1 polymer ?
#
loop_
_entity_poly.entity_id
_entity_poly.type
_entity_poly.pdbx_seq_one_letter_code
_entity_poly.pdbx_strand_id
1 'polypeptide(L)'
;MSRLRYWKLTVEDVRNAEYDPKKVLIWEIKCPKDDKGAVFGVYSYRNGTPWDYDLIKGIVFYHNMIEKEEVDKLTKFLKEKFGGDPAEKSSRIFLKGSREIYAPKEIAELAVQLGDNFEVSTELTIELENFTVPEQEKSNLPSSKILPIPGL
;
A
#
# COMPACT_ATOMS: atom_id res chain seq x y z
N MET A 1 -19.01 7.42 -10.44
CA MET A 1 -18.09 7.97 -9.43
C MET A 1 -16.70 7.87 -10.02
N SER A 2 -15.96 8.98 -10.10
CA SER A 2 -14.63 8.98 -10.69
C SER A 2 -13.62 8.36 -9.72
N ARG A 3 -12.75 7.49 -10.24
CA ARG A 3 -11.60 6.95 -9.51
C ARG A 3 -10.33 7.43 -10.18
N LEU A 4 -9.35 7.80 -9.37
CA LEU A 4 -8.04 8.21 -9.86
C LEU A 4 -6.98 7.40 -9.14
N ARG A 5 -6.12 6.76 -9.94
CA ARG A 5 -4.98 6.03 -9.44
C ARG A 5 -3.73 6.81 -9.76
N TYR A 6 -2.92 7.03 -8.75
CA TYR A 6 -1.55 7.52 -8.88
C TYR A 6 -0.62 6.33 -8.66
N TRP A 7 0.34 6.14 -9.56
CA TRP A 7 1.27 5.01 -9.55
C TRP A 7 2.70 5.50 -9.70
N LYS A 8 3.68 4.68 -9.29
CA LYS A 8 5.09 5.06 -9.30
C LYS A 8 5.41 6.29 -8.45
N LEU A 9 4.62 6.53 -7.40
CA LEU A 9 4.84 7.61 -6.46
C LEU A 9 6.11 7.31 -5.65
N THR A 10 6.92 8.35 -5.43
CA THR A 10 8.05 8.31 -4.50
C THR A 10 7.56 8.56 -3.08
N VAL A 11 8.43 8.30 -2.10
CA VAL A 11 8.17 8.66 -0.70
C VAL A 11 7.88 10.16 -0.56
N GLU A 12 8.64 11.02 -1.26
CA GLU A 12 8.43 12.47 -1.20
C GLU A 12 7.11 12.92 -1.83
N ASP A 13 6.70 12.30 -2.94
CA ASP A 13 5.40 12.59 -3.55
C ASP A 13 4.27 12.33 -2.54
N VAL A 14 4.32 11.19 -1.83
CA VAL A 14 3.29 10.82 -0.85
C VAL A 14 3.41 11.63 0.43
N ARG A 15 4.63 11.92 0.92
CA ARG A 15 4.85 12.71 2.14
C ARG A 15 4.29 14.14 2.01
N ASN A 16 4.43 14.73 0.83
CA ASN A 16 3.97 16.09 0.53
C ASN A 16 2.52 16.14 0.03
N ALA A 17 1.89 14.98 -0.19
CA ALA A 17 0.52 14.91 -0.69
C ALA A 17 -0.51 15.42 0.32
N GLU A 18 -1.52 16.10 -0.20
CA GLU A 18 -2.67 16.62 0.55
C GLU A 18 -3.96 16.05 -0.02
N TYR A 19 -4.59 15.13 0.71
CA TYR A 19 -5.90 14.57 0.36
C TYR A 19 -6.63 14.15 1.63
N ASP A 20 -7.97 14.04 1.55
CA ASP A 20 -8.77 13.46 2.62
C ASP A 20 -8.51 11.95 2.69
N PRO A 21 -7.96 11.41 3.80
CA PRO A 21 -7.72 9.97 3.96
C PRO A 21 -8.98 9.11 3.75
N LYS A 22 -10.17 9.66 3.95
CA LYS A 22 -11.45 8.96 3.72
C LYS A 22 -11.70 8.63 2.25
N LYS A 23 -11.07 9.35 1.33
CA LYS A 23 -11.19 9.11 -0.12
C LYS A 23 -10.28 8.02 -0.64
N VAL A 24 -9.27 7.59 0.13
CA VAL A 24 -8.36 6.52 -0.28
C VAL A 24 -9.12 5.19 -0.30
N LEU A 25 -9.22 4.57 -1.47
CA LEU A 25 -9.75 3.22 -1.65
C LEU A 25 -8.66 2.18 -1.41
N ILE A 26 -7.47 2.44 -1.94
CA ILE A 26 -6.34 1.52 -1.96
C ILE A 26 -5.07 2.33 -1.79
N TRP A 27 -4.12 1.80 -1.04
CA TRP A 27 -2.71 2.14 -1.21
C TRP A 27 -1.87 0.87 -1.20
N GLU A 28 -0.74 0.93 -1.89
CA GLU A 28 0.25 -0.13 -1.98
C GLU A 28 1.66 0.48 -1.91
N ILE A 29 2.56 -0.20 -1.19
CA ILE A 29 3.99 0.05 -1.17
C ILE A 29 4.64 -1.22 -1.72
N LYS A 30 5.12 -1.14 -2.96
CA LYS A 30 5.82 -2.22 -3.64
C LYS A 30 7.31 -2.12 -3.38
N CYS A 31 7.92 -3.23 -2.98
CA CYS A 31 9.30 -3.33 -2.54
C CYS A 31 10.05 -4.39 -3.37
N PRO A 32 10.56 -4.04 -4.56
CA PRO A 32 11.41 -4.94 -5.33
C PRO A 32 12.76 -5.10 -4.63
N LYS A 33 13.22 -6.35 -4.52
CA LYS A 33 14.47 -6.72 -3.86
C LYS A 33 15.60 -6.97 -4.85
N ASP A 34 15.28 -7.53 -6.03
CA ASP A 34 16.24 -7.76 -7.09
C ASP A 34 15.63 -7.70 -8.50
N ASP A 35 16.49 -7.73 -9.52
CA ASP A 35 16.10 -7.77 -10.93
C ASP A 35 15.61 -9.15 -11.41
N LYS A 36 15.65 -10.17 -10.54
CA LYS A 36 15.21 -11.55 -10.85
C LYS A 36 13.75 -11.79 -10.49
N GLY A 37 13.08 -10.79 -9.92
CA GLY A 37 11.65 -10.81 -9.62
C GLY A 37 11.33 -11.06 -8.14
N ALA A 38 12.33 -11.05 -7.24
CA ALA A 38 12.09 -11.05 -5.81
C ALA A 38 11.44 -9.73 -5.40
N VAL A 39 10.24 -9.81 -4.82
CA VAL A 39 9.44 -8.63 -4.46
C VAL A 39 8.48 -8.97 -3.33
N PHE A 40 8.23 -8.00 -2.45
CA PHE A 40 7.03 -8.00 -1.62
C PHE A 40 6.29 -6.68 -1.80
N GLY A 41 5.00 -6.66 -1.45
CA GLY A 41 4.21 -5.44 -1.47
C GLY A 41 3.24 -5.41 -0.30
N VAL A 42 3.22 -4.30 0.42
CA VAL A 42 2.33 -4.07 1.57
C VAL A 42 1.20 -3.15 1.12
N TYR A 43 -0.04 -3.51 1.42
CA TYR A 43 -1.20 -2.77 0.94
C TYR A 43 -2.38 -2.85 1.91
N SER A 44 -3.35 -1.95 1.70
CA SER A 44 -4.64 -1.99 2.38
C SER A 44 -5.76 -1.54 1.45
N TYR A 45 -6.88 -2.26 1.49
CA TYR A 45 -8.10 -1.90 0.81
C TYR A 45 -9.10 -1.36 1.82
N ARG A 46 -9.60 -0.15 1.62
CA ARG A 46 -10.58 0.49 2.51
C ARG A 46 -11.82 -0.35 2.72
N ASN A 47 -12.24 -1.14 1.75
CA ASN A 47 -13.42 -2.00 1.86
C ASN A 47 -13.08 -3.46 2.24
N GLY A 48 -11.83 -3.75 2.55
CA GLY A 48 -11.33 -5.08 2.87
C GLY A 48 -10.72 -5.80 1.67
N THR A 49 -9.78 -6.69 1.96
CA THR A 49 -9.09 -7.52 0.98
C THR A 49 -9.83 -8.84 0.79
N PRO A 50 -10.12 -9.25 -0.46
CA PRO A 50 -10.79 -10.53 -0.73
C PRO A 50 -10.03 -11.75 -0.19
N TRP A 51 -10.76 -12.53 0.60
CA TRP A 51 -10.43 -13.87 1.04
C TRP A 51 -11.62 -14.78 0.70
N ASP A 52 -11.53 -15.48 -0.44
CA ASP A 52 -12.67 -16.25 -0.98
C ASP A 52 -13.89 -15.33 -1.17
N TYR A 53 -14.98 -15.60 -0.45
CA TYR A 53 -16.22 -14.83 -0.49
C TYR A 53 -16.27 -13.72 0.59
N ASP A 54 -15.28 -13.65 1.47
CA ASP A 54 -15.20 -12.69 2.56
C ASP A 54 -14.27 -11.51 2.23
N LEU A 55 -14.55 -10.36 2.84
CA LEU A 55 -13.69 -9.18 2.81
C LEU A 55 -13.02 -8.99 4.17
N ILE A 56 -11.70 -9.13 4.19
CA ILE A 56 -10.91 -9.06 5.42
C ILE A 56 -10.32 -7.67 5.57
N LYS A 57 -10.62 -7.02 6.70
CA LYS A 57 -10.04 -5.72 7.09
C LYS A 57 -8.64 -5.89 7.68
N GLY A 58 -7.80 -4.89 7.44
CA GLY A 58 -6.43 -4.85 7.94
C GLY A 58 -5.37 -4.69 6.85
N ILE A 59 -4.12 -4.71 7.28
CA ILE A 59 -2.94 -4.67 6.43
C ILE A 59 -2.71 -6.06 5.85
N VAL A 60 -2.39 -6.10 4.56
CA VAL A 60 -2.02 -7.34 3.86
C VAL A 60 -0.69 -7.10 3.18
N PHE A 61 0.11 -8.15 3.06
CA PHE A 61 1.23 -8.11 2.13
C PHE A 61 1.26 -9.36 1.28
N TYR A 62 1.77 -9.21 0.06
CA TYR A 62 2.12 -10.33 -0.81
C TYR A 62 3.64 -10.43 -0.92
N HIS A 63 4.14 -11.59 -1.30
CA HIS A 63 5.55 -11.80 -1.62
C HIS A 63 5.72 -12.72 -2.83
N ASN A 64 6.86 -12.62 -3.51
CA ASN A 64 7.27 -13.53 -4.58
C ASN A 64 8.78 -13.71 -4.48
N MET A 65 9.25 -14.96 -4.48
CA MET A 65 10.69 -15.31 -4.37
C MET A 65 11.40 -14.63 -3.18
N ILE A 66 10.70 -14.51 -2.06
CA ILE A 66 11.27 -14.04 -0.77
C ILE A 66 11.41 -15.24 0.14
N GLU A 67 12.58 -15.37 0.77
CA GLU A 67 12.88 -16.45 1.73
C GLU A 67 11.97 -16.38 2.96
N LYS A 68 11.67 -17.54 3.53
CA LYS A 68 10.70 -17.66 4.62
C LYS A 68 11.09 -16.81 5.84
N GLU A 69 12.38 -16.77 6.18
CA GLU A 69 12.89 -16.00 7.31
C GLU A 69 12.61 -14.51 7.15
N GLU A 70 12.65 -14.00 5.92
CA GLU A 70 12.35 -12.60 5.62
C GLU A 70 10.84 -12.33 5.63
N VAL A 71 10.02 -13.28 5.16
CA VAL A 71 8.56 -13.23 5.30
C VAL A 71 8.14 -13.21 6.78
N ASP A 72 8.78 -14.02 7.62
CA ASP A 72 8.53 -14.07 9.07
C ASP A 72 8.96 -12.76 9.74
N LYS A 73 10.12 -12.19 9.35
CA LYS A 73 10.58 -10.87 9.81
C LYS A 73 9.59 -9.75 9.42
N LEU A 74 9.11 -9.74 8.18
CA LEU A 74 8.12 -8.77 7.70
C LEU A 74 6.79 -8.90 8.43
N THR A 75 6.31 -10.13 8.62
CA THR A 75 5.10 -10.41 9.39
C THR A 75 5.20 -9.89 10.81
N LYS A 76 6.32 -10.16 11.50
CA LYS A 76 6.58 -9.67 12.85
C LYS A 76 6.61 -8.14 12.90
N PHE A 77 7.37 -7.50 12.01
CA PHE A 77 7.47 -6.05 11.93
C PHE A 77 6.09 -5.37 11.76
N LEU A 78 5.29 -5.84 10.81
CA LEU A 78 3.97 -5.26 10.55
C LEU A 78 2.99 -5.55 11.70
N LYS A 79 3.04 -6.74 12.30
CA LYS A 79 2.21 -7.08 13.47
C LYS A 79 2.55 -6.22 14.69
N GLU A 80 3.82 -5.98 14.97
CA GLU A 80 4.24 -5.10 16.08
C GLU A 80 3.75 -3.66 15.85
N LYS A 81 3.73 -3.20 14.60
CA LYS A 81 3.33 -1.84 14.23
C LYS A 81 1.81 -1.63 14.18
N PHE A 82 1.05 -2.61 13.70
CA PHE A 82 -0.39 -2.47 13.41
C PHE A 82 -1.29 -3.44 14.18
N GLY A 83 -0.72 -4.41 14.89
CA GLY A 83 -1.46 -5.50 15.52
C GLY A 83 -2.02 -6.51 14.51
N GLY A 84 -3.14 -7.13 14.89
CA GLY A 84 -3.85 -8.11 14.07
C GLY A 84 -3.30 -9.53 14.16
N ASP A 85 -4.12 -10.47 13.69
CA ASP A 85 -3.81 -11.90 13.70
C ASP A 85 -3.31 -12.34 12.32
N PRO A 86 -2.06 -12.83 12.20
CA PRO A 86 -1.51 -13.25 10.92
C PRO A 86 -2.21 -14.51 10.42
N ALA A 87 -2.58 -14.50 9.14
CA ALA A 87 -3.13 -15.65 8.44
C ALA A 87 -2.60 -15.69 7.00
N GLU A 88 -2.10 -16.85 6.58
CA GLU A 88 -1.53 -17.05 5.25
C GLU A 88 -2.57 -17.57 4.26
N LYS A 89 -2.49 -17.09 3.03
CA LYS A 89 -3.27 -17.61 1.89
C LYS A 89 -2.49 -17.45 0.59
N SER A 90 -2.00 -18.57 0.07
CA SER A 90 -1.07 -18.58 -1.06
C SER A 90 0.13 -17.69 -0.72
N SER A 91 0.59 -16.82 -1.61
CA SER A 91 1.71 -15.91 -1.35
C SER A 91 1.32 -14.59 -0.66
N ARG A 92 0.23 -14.59 0.13
CA ARG A 92 -0.26 -13.42 0.87
C ARG A 92 -0.37 -13.71 2.35
N ILE A 93 0.01 -12.74 3.17
CA ILE A 93 -0.17 -12.74 4.61
C ILE A 93 -1.14 -11.61 4.97
N PHE A 94 -2.19 -11.96 5.69
CA PHE A 94 -3.21 -11.03 6.18
C PHE A 94 -2.99 -10.80 7.67
N LEU A 95 -2.88 -9.55 8.10
CA LEU A 95 -2.96 -9.18 9.51
C LEU A 95 -4.42 -8.85 9.84
N LYS A 96 -5.21 -9.89 10.10
CA LYS A 96 -6.66 -9.78 10.28
C LYS A 96 -6.99 -8.83 11.43
N GLY A 97 -7.80 -7.81 11.16
CA GLY A 97 -8.21 -6.83 12.16
C GLY A 97 -7.10 -5.90 12.64
N SER A 98 -5.97 -5.82 11.93
CA SER A 98 -4.93 -4.84 12.24
C SER A 98 -5.42 -3.41 11.98
N ARG A 99 -4.80 -2.43 12.64
CA ARG A 99 -5.06 -1.00 12.38
C ARG A 99 -4.69 -0.66 10.93
N GLU A 100 -5.63 -0.07 10.20
CA GLU A 100 -5.44 0.43 8.84
C GLU A 100 -4.95 1.89 8.88
N ILE A 101 -4.14 2.30 7.91
CA ILE A 101 -3.67 3.67 7.74
C ILE A 101 -4.11 4.20 6.38
N TYR A 102 -4.39 5.50 6.27
CA TYR A 102 -4.75 6.14 5.00
C TYR A 102 -4.21 7.56 4.89
N ALA A 103 -3.53 8.06 5.92
CA ALA A 103 -2.93 9.39 5.87
C ALA A 103 -1.62 9.34 5.05
N PRO A 104 -1.35 10.35 4.21
CA PRO A 104 -0.15 10.37 3.37
C PRO A 104 1.14 10.23 4.18
N LYS A 105 1.24 10.93 5.32
CA LYS A 105 2.41 10.85 6.21
C LYS A 105 2.65 9.45 6.77
N GLU A 106 1.60 8.76 7.24
CA GLU A 106 1.75 7.41 7.77
C GLU A 106 2.19 6.40 6.69
N ILE A 107 1.65 6.54 5.47
CA ILE A 107 2.01 5.68 4.34
C ILE A 107 3.46 5.93 3.92
N ALA A 108 3.88 7.20 3.82
CA ALA A 108 5.25 7.56 3.48
C ALA A 108 6.26 7.09 4.55
N GLU A 109 5.92 7.23 5.84
CA GLU A 109 6.75 6.72 6.94
C GLU A 109 6.87 5.19 6.92
N LEU A 110 5.79 4.47 6.61
CA LEU A 110 5.84 3.02 6.43
C LEU A 110 6.77 2.65 5.26
N ALA A 111 6.72 3.37 4.14
CA ALA A 111 7.60 3.12 3.00
C ALA A 111 9.08 3.31 3.37
N VAL A 112 9.43 4.38 4.09
CA VAL A 112 10.80 4.58 4.59
C VAL A 112 11.22 3.40 5.46
N GLN A 113 10.40 3.01 6.43
CA GLN A 113 10.72 1.91 7.34
C GLN A 113 10.87 0.57 6.64
N LEU A 114 10.06 0.31 5.61
CA LEU A 114 10.21 -0.89 4.77
C LEU A 114 11.51 -0.85 3.97
N GLY A 115 11.83 0.29 3.35
CA GLY A 115 13.08 0.46 2.62
C GLY A 115 14.31 0.26 3.50
N ASP A 116 14.32 0.87 4.68
CA ASP A 116 15.44 0.81 5.62
C ASP A 116 15.58 -0.59 6.27
N ASN A 117 14.49 -1.20 6.74
CA ASN A 117 14.55 -2.46 7.49
C ASN A 117 14.82 -3.69 6.62
N PHE A 118 14.54 -3.61 5.32
CA PHE A 118 14.65 -4.72 4.38
C PHE A 118 15.64 -4.45 3.23
N GLU A 119 16.28 -3.27 3.23
CA GLU A 119 17.27 -2.84 2.23
C GLU A 119 16.71 -2.90 0.80
N VAL A 120 15.51 -2.35 0.61
CA VAL A 120 14.76 -2.38 -0.65
C VAL A 120 14.40 -0.97 -1.13
N SER A 121 14.21 -0.81 -2.43
CA SER A 121 13.55 0.40 -2.95
C SER A 121 12.03 0.32 -2.72
N THR A 122 11.34 1.46 -2.75
CA THR A 122 9.89 1.52 -2.57
C THR A 122 9.22 2.30 -3.70
N GLU A 123 8.17 1.72 -4.26
CA GLU A 123 7.28 2.34 -5.23
C GLU A 123 5.86 2.38 -4.66
N LEU A 124 5.25 3.57 -4.58
CA LEU A 124 3.94 3.73 -3.98
C LEU A 124 2.84 3.89 -5.03
N THR A 125 1.67 3.34 -4.73
CA THR A 125 0.43 3.51 -5.49
C THR A 125 -0.68 3.93 -4.53
N ILE A 126 -1.50 4.90 -4.94
CA ILE A 126 -2.68 5.37 -4.18
C ILE A 126 -3.85 5.49 -5.15
N GLU A 127 -4.99 4.93 -4.79
CA GLU A 127 -6.26 5.10 -5.50
C GLU A 127 -7.26 5.87 -4.65
N LEU A 128 -7.83 6.92 -5.21
CA LEU A 128 -8.78 7.82 -4.58
C LEU A 128 -10.14 7.76 -5.29
N GLU A 129 -11.21 7.78 -4.51
CA GLU A 129 -12.58 7.88 -5.00
C GLU A 129 -13.12 9.30 -4.88
N ASN A 130 -13.90 9.74 -5.88
CA ASN A 130 -14.56 11.04 -5.91
C ASN A 130 -13.55 12.20 -5.70
N PHE A 131 -12.38 12.08 -6.31
CA PHE A 131 -11.29 13.06 -6.21
C PHE A 131 -11.43 14.10 -7.33
N THR A 132 -11.97 15.25 -6.98
CA THR A 132 -12.36 16.30 -7.93
C THR A 132 -11.15 17.04 -8.51
N VAL A 133 -11.33 17.74 -9.63
CA VAL A 133 -10.24 18.52 -10.25
C VAL A 133 -9.66 19.58 -9.28
N PRO A 134 -10.46 20.37 -8.54
CA PRO A 134 -9.91 21.31 -7.57
C PRO A 134 -9.14 20.65 -6.42
N GLU A 135 -9.50 19.42 -6.04
CA GLU A 135 -8.75 18.66 -5.04
C GLU A 135 -7.43 18.15 -5.61
N GLN A 136 -7.43 17.65 -6.85
CA GLN A 136 -6.20 17.23 -7.55
C GLN A 136 -5.20 18.38 -7.64
N GLU A 137 -5.64 19.58 -8.05
CA GLU A 137 -4.79 20.77 -8.17
C GLU A 137 -4.14 21.20 -6.84
N LYS A 138 -4.81 20.93 -5.71
CA LYS A 138 -4.32 21.23 -4.36
C LYS A 138 -3.58 20.08 -3.70
N SER A 139 -3.55 18.91 -4.34
CA SER A 139 -3.12 17.68 -3.68
C SER A 139 -1.62 17.46 -3.60
N ASN A 140 -0.83 18.28 -4.30
CA ASN A 140 0.60 18.07 -4.55
C ASN A 140 0.95 16.70 -5.19
N LEU A 141 -0.04 15.87 -5.54
CA LEU A 141 0.20 14.64 -6.27
C LEU A 141 0.55 14.96 -7.72
N PRO A 142 1.60 14.36 -8.28
CA PRO A 142 2.06 14.68 -9.63
C PRO A 142 1.07 14.18 -10.69
N SER A 143 0.55 15.11 -11.49
CA SER A 143 -0.38 14.81 -12.59
C SER A 143 0.21 13.86 -13.64
N SER A 144 1.54 13.90 -13.84
CA SER A 144 2.27 12.98 -14.74
C SER A 144 2.25 11.52 -14.29
N LYS A 145 1.89 11.26 -13.03
CA LYS A 145 1.79 9.92 -12.44
C LYS A 145 0.34 9.45 -12.28
N ILE A 146 -0.61 10.09 -12.93
CA ILE A 146 -1.97 9.57 -13.02
C ILE A 146 -1.97 8.37 -13.97
N LEU A 147 -2.49 7.24 -13.50
CA LEU A 147 -2.81 6.08 -14.31
C LEU A 147 -4.30 6.11 -14.65
N PRO A 148 -4.68 6.26 -15.93
CA PRO A 148 -6.07 6.11 -16.34
C PRO A 148 -6.58 4.72 -15.95
N ILE A 149 -7.82 4.63 -15.45
CA ILE A 149 -8.50 3.36 -15.23
C ILE A 149 -9.44 3.15 -16.42
N PRO A 150 -9.08 2.30 -17.41
CA PRO A 150 -9.90 2.09 -18.60
C PRO A 150 -11.22 1.41 -18.24
N GLY A 151 -12.31 1.81 -18.88
CA GLY A 151 -13.61 1.15 -18.75
C GLY A 151 -14.46 1.57 -17.54
N LEU A 152 -14.09 2.67 -16.87
CA LEU A 152 -14.96 3.44 -15.97
C LEU A 152 -15.59 4.63 -16.69
#